data_AF-A0A7V4D615-F1
#
_entry.id   AF-A0A7V4D615-F1
#
_cell.length_a   1.000
_cell.length_b   1.000
_cell.length_c   1.000
_cell.angle_alpha   90.00
_cell.angle_beta   90.00
_cell.angle_gamma   90.00
#
_symmetry.space_group_name_H-M   'P 1'
#
loop_
_entity.id
_entity.type
_entity.pdbx_description
1 polymer ?
#
loop_
_entity_poly.entity_id
_entity_poly.type
_entity_poly.pdbx_seq_one_letter_code
_entity_poly.pdbx_strand_id
1 'polypeptide(L)'
;MSIIGLMRFPDIYTRLHAATKTTTFGSIFMVLAIVTKNIIYYDPASLTIIIHSIVALLVIVFTNPISAHAIARASLLSGIKPVGVVINEFDYKSQIKTADELELDKVSEGIPDEDGML
;
A
#
# COMPACT_ATOMS: atom_id res chain seq x y z
N MET A 1 1.47 0.88 18.19
CA MET A 1 0.76 -0.42 18.10
C MET A 1 1.05 -1.18 16.81
N SER A 2 1.24 -0.54 15.65
CA SER A 2 1.54 -1.21 14.37
C SER A 2 2.70 -2.20 14.41
N ILE A 3 3.80 -1.87 15.12
CA ILE A 3 4.98 -2.75 15.25
C ILE A 3 4.65 -4.12 15.87
N ILE A 4 3.70 -4.15 16.81
CA ILE A 4 3.30 -5.37 17.51
C ILE A 4 2.44 -6.24 16.58
N GLY A 5 1.55 -5.62 15.81
CA GLY A 5 0.80 -6.31 14.76
C GLY A 5 1.71 -6.89 13.67
N LEU A 6 2.75 -6.15 13.27
CA LEU A 6 3.74 -6.63 12.30
C LEU A 6 4.50 -7.87 12.78
N MET A 7 4.83 -7.96 14.08
CA MET A 7 5.50 -9.14 14.65
C MET A 7 4.55 -10.33 14.89
N ARG A 8 3.25 -10.08 15.12
CA ARG A 8 2.26 -11.13 15.42
C ARG A 8 1.64 -11.75 14.17
N PHE A 9 1.47 -11.00 13.09
CA PHE A 9 0.77 -11.47 11.90
C PHE A 9 1.71 -12.19 10.91
N PRO A 10 1.42 -13.46 10.55
CA PRO A 10 2.30 -14.23 9.68
C PRO A 10 2.25 -13.78 8.21
N ASP A 11 1.22 -13.06 7.76
CA ASP A 11 0.98 -12.73 6.35
C ASP A 11 1.05 -11.23 6.05
N ILE A 12 1.57 -10.87 4.86
CA ILE A 12 1.75 -9.49 4.39
C ILE A 12 0.41 -8.75 4.33
N TYR A 13 -0.66 -9.41 3.89
CA TYR A 13 -1.99 -8.79 3.79
C TYR A 13 -2.57 -8.42 5.17
N THR A 14 -2.44 -9.30 6.15
CA THR A 14 -2.88 -9.02 7.53
C THR A 14 -1.99 -8.01 8.24
N ARG A 15 -0.67 -8.02 7.98
CA ARG A 15 0.28 -6.99 8.43
C ARG A 15 -0.09 -5.61 7.90
N LEU A 16 -0.37 -5.51 6.61
CA LEU A 16 -0.74 -4.26 5.94
C LEU A 16 -2.08 -3.73 6.48
N HIS A 17 -3.05 -4.61 6.71
CA HIS A 17 -4.32 -4.22 7.29
C HIS A 17 -4.18 -3.64 8.71
N ALA A 18 -3.35 -4.27 9.55
CA ALA A 18 -3.07 -3.81 10.91
C ALA A 18 -2.35 -2.45 10.92
N ALA A 19 -1.40 -2.25 10.00
CA ALA A 19 -0.68 -1.00 9.85
C ALA A 19 -1.63 0.15 9.45
N THR A 20 -2.42 -0.02 8.40
CA THR A 20 -3.31 1.03 7.88
C THR A 20 -4.37 1.44 8.90
N LYS A 21 -5.02 0.49 9.58
CA LYS A 21 -6.00 0.78 10.64
C LYS A 21 -5.38 1.64 11.75
N THR A 22 -4.20 1.26 12.20
CA THR A 22 -3.52 1.97 13.31
C THR A 22 -3.09 3.37 12.89
N THR A 23 -2.56 3.54 11.67
CA THR A 23 -2.10 4.84 11.18
C THR A 23 -3.25 5.84 11.07
N THR A 24 -4.38 5.44 10.51
CA THR A 24 -5.56 6.33 10.38
C THR A 24 -6.13 6.73 11.74
N PHE A 25 -6.26 5.80 12.68
CA PHE A 25 -6.71 6.13 14.03
C PHE A 25 -5.71 7.04 14.77
N GLY A 26 -4.41 6.78 14.63
CA GLY A 26 -3.36 7.60 15.23
C GLY A 26 -3.34 9.03 14.69
N SER A 27 -3.48 9.20 13.38
CA SER A 27 -3.47 10.53 12.75
C SER A 27 -4.71 11.35 13.11
N ILE A 28 -5.89 10.74 13.21
CA ILE A 28 -7.11 11.42 13.68
C ILE A 28 -6.92 11.94 15.11
N PHE A 29 -6.41 11.10 16.02
CA PHE A 29 -6.19 11.50 17.41
C PHE A 29 -5.11 12.59 17.53
N MET A 30 -4.06 12.50 16.71
CA MET A 30 -3.00 13.52 16.64
C MET A 30 -3.55 14.90 16.27
N VAL A 31 -4.38 14.99 15.22
CA VAL A 31 -4.99 16.26 14.81
C VAL A 31 -5.93 16.80 15.88
N LEU A 32 -6.72 15.92 16.52
CA LEU A 32 -7.62 16.32 17.60
C LEU A 32 -6.84 16.91 18.78
N ALA A 33 -5.71 16.29 19.15
CA ALA A 33 -4.82 16.82 20.19
C ALA A 33 -4.23 18.19 19.82
N ILE A 34 -3.83 18.40 18.56
CA ILE A 34 -3.31 19.69 18.08
C ILE A 34 -4.40 20.77 18.15
N VAL A 35 -5.63 20.47 17.74
CA VAL A 35 -6.76 21.41 17.82
C VAL A 35 -7.08 21.77 19.27
N THR A 36 -7.17 20.79 20.17
CA THR A 36 -7.42 21.03 21.60
C THR A 36 -6.27 21.81 22.26
N LYS A 37 -5.01 21.54 21.91
CA LYS A 37 -3.87 22.31 22.43
C LYS A 37 -3.96 23.79 22.01
N ASN A 38 -4.28 24.05 20.74
CA ASN A 38 -4.38 25.42 20.22
C ASN A 38 -5.55 26.20 20.84
N ILE A 39 -6.70 25.55 21.10
CA ILE A 39 -7.86 26.21 21.73
C ILE A 39 -7.56 26.64 23.19
N ILE A 40 -6.73 25.88 23.91
CA ILE A 40 -6.41 26.15 25.33
C ILE A 40 -5.36 27.26 25.46
N TYR A 41 -4.35 27.29 24.58
CA TYR A 41 -3.20 28.18 24.71
C TYR A 41 -3.31 29.50 23.94
N TYR A 42 -4.37 29.72 23.13
CA TYR A 42 -4.64 30.96 22.38
C TYR A 42 -3.40 31.54 21.68
N ASP A 43 -2.72 30.71 20.88
CA ASP A 43 -1.50 31.09 20.16
C ASP A 43 -1.86 31.84 18.85
N PRO A 44 -1.33 33.03 18.55
CA PRO A 44 -1.56 33.71 17.26
C PRO A 44 -1.10 32.89 16.04
N ALA A 45 -0.17 31.93 16.20
CA ALA A 45 0.25 31.03 15.12
C ALA A 45 -0.67 29.80 14.92
N SER A 46 -1.72 29.66 15.72
CA SER A 46 -2.59 28.46 15.75
C SER A 46 -3.19 28.11 14.40
N LEU A 47 -3.64 29.11 13.65
CA LEU A 47 -4.39 28.91 12.41
C LEU A 47 -3.53 28.23 11.33
N THR A 48 -2.29 28.69 11.18
CA THR A 48 -1.32 28.12 10.23
C THR A 48 -1.00 26.67 10.58
N ILE A 49 -0.80 26.38 11.86
CA ILE A 49 -0.46 25.02 12.34
C ILE A 49 -1.63 24.06 12.13
N ILE A 50 -2.86 24.50 12.39
CA ILE A 50 -4.06 23.70 12.17
C ILE A 50 -4.23 23.37 10.67
N ILE A 51 -4.08 24.36 9.78
CA ILE A 51 -4.19 24.16 8.33
C ILE A 51 -3.14 23.14 7.86
N HIS A 52 -1.87 23.31 8.23
CA HIS A 52 -0.82 22.35 7.87
C HIS A 52 -1.09 20.95 8.41
N SER A 53 -1.62 20.83 9.64
CA SER A 53 -1.96 19.54 10.24
C SER A 53 -3.08 18.83 9.50
N ILE A 54 -4.11 19.58 9.05
CA ILE A 54 -5.20 19.03 8.24
C ILE A 54 -4.71 18.59 6.86
N VAL A 55 -3.88 19.41 6.21
CA VAL A 55 -3.29 19.05 4.91
C VAL A 55 -2.41 17.81 5.04
N ALA A 56 -1.56 17.73 6.07
CA ALA A 56 -0.74 16.56 6.35
C ALA A 56 -1.60 15.32 6.62
N LEU A 57 -2.69 15.44 7.39
CA LEU A 57 -3.64 14.36 7.64
C LEU A 57 -4.24 13.82 6.34
N LEU A 58 -4.71 14.72 5.47
CA LEU A 58 -5.28 14.33 4.17
C LEU A 58 -4.26 13.55 3.36
N VAL A 59 -3.05 14.09 3.18
CA VAL A 59 -1.98 13.41 2.43
C VAL A 59 -1.72 12.01 3.00
N ILE A 60 -1.55 11.86 4.31
CA ILE A 60 -1.30 10.55 4.94
C ILE A 60 -2.45 9.57 4.69
N VAL A 61 -3.71 10.02 4.82
CA VAL A 61 -4.89 9.18 4.62
C VAL A 61 -5.05 8.74 3.17
N PHE A 62 -4.67 9.57 2.19
CA PHE A 62 -4.67 9.18 0.77
C PHE A 62 -3.46 8.31 0.41
N THR A 63 -2.28 8.59 0.94
CA THR A 63 -1.07 7.81 0.66
C THR A 63 -1.18 6.38 1.18
N ASN A 64 -1.75 6.17 2.37
CA ASN A 64 -1.89 4.84 2.97
C ASN A 64 -2.58 3.79 2.07
N PRO A 65 -3.79 4.02 1.50
CA PRO A 65 -4.44 3.07 0.61
C PRO A 65 -3.71 2.92 -0.73
N ILE A 66 -3.09 3.98 -1.26
CA ILE A 66 -2.31 3.92 -2.51
C ILE A 66 -1.10 3.01 -2.32
N SER A 67 -0.31 3.24 -1.27
CA SER A 67 0.84 2.38 -0.92
C SER A 67 0.39 0.97 -0.61
N ALA A 68 -0.71 0.79 0.12
CA ALA A 68 -1.24 -0.52 0.43
C ALA A 68 -1.66 -1.30 -0.82
N HIS A 69 -2.35 -0.65 -1.76
CA HIS A 69 -2.75 -1.27 -3.02
C HIS A 69 -1.54 -1.66 -3.88
N ALA A 70 -0.54 -0.79 -3.98
CA ALA A 70 0.70 -1.07 -4.70
C ALA A 70 1.46 -2.27 -4.11
N ILE A 71 1.58 -2.34 -2.78
CA ILE A 71 2.23 -3.46 -2.07
C ILE A 71 1.45 -4.76 -2.25
N ALA A 72 0.11 -4.71 -2.17
CA ALA A 72 -0.74 -5.89 -2.36
C ALA A 72 -0.61 -6.46 -3.78
N ARG A 73 -0.59 -5.58 -4.80
CA ARG A 73 -0.38 -5.97 -6.21
C ARG A 73 1.02 -6.54 -6.43
N ALA A 74 2.06 -5.91 -5.89
CA ALA A 74 3.42 -6.40 -5.97
C ALA A 74 3.58 -7.77 -5.29
N SER A 75 2.97 -7.97 -4.12
CA SER A 75 3.01 -9.25 -3.38
C SER A 75 2.32 -10.37 -4.16
N LEU A 76 1.22 -10.05 -4.85
CA LEU A 76 0.50 -10.98 -5.70
C LEU A 76 1.34 -11.39 -6.93
N LEU A 77 2.01 -10.43 -7.58
CA LEU A 77 2.95 -10.67 -8.68
C LEU A 77 4.17 -11.50 -8.23
N SER A 78 4.67 -11.27 -7.02
CA SER A 78 5.74 -12.07 -6.41
C SER A 78 5.29 -13.47 -5.94
N GLY A 79 4.00 -13.80 -6.02
CA GLY A 79 3.48 -15.12 -5.70
C GLY A 79 3.29 -15.47 -4.25
N ILE A 80 3.19 -14.44 -3.42
CA ILE A 80 2.97 -14.60 -2.00
C ILE A 80 1.48 -14.86 -1.79
N LYS A 81 1.13 -16.10 -1.44
CA LYS A 81 -0.26 -16.49 -1.19
C LYS A 81 -0.72 -16.01 0.18
N PRO A 82 -1.94 -15.45 0.30
CA PRO A 82 -2.51 -15.08 1.58
C PRO A 82 -2.73 -16.33 2.45
N VAL A 83 -2.41 -16.22 3.74
CA VAL A 83 -2.44 -17.35 4.67
C VAL A 83 -3.85 -17.49 5.25
N GLY A 84 -4.47 -18.67 5.11
CA GLY A 84 -5.78 -18.98 5.69
C GLY A 84 -7.00 -18.70 4.80
N VAL A 85 -6.81 -18.54 3.48
CA VAL A 85 -7.91 -18.31 2.54
C VAL A 85 -8.51 -19.63 2.05
N VAL A 86 -9.83 -19.82 2.24
CA VAL A 86 -10.60 -21.02 1.85
C VAL A 86 -10.97 -20.99 0.35
N ILE A 87 -11.15 -19.80 -0.22
CA ILE A 87 -11.55 -19.59 -1.62
C ILE A 87 -10.70 -18.44 -2.19
N ASN A 88 -9.80 -18.76 -3.12
CA ASN A 88 -9.00 -17.76 -3.83
C ASN A 88 -9.55 -17.60 -5.25
N GLU A 89 -10.44 -16.63 -5.47
CA GLU A 89 -10.94 -16.29 -6.80
C GLU A 89 -9.87 -15.62 -7.67
N PHE A 90 -8.91 -14.95 -7.03
CA PHE A 90 -7.70 -14.43 -7.66
C PHE A 90 -6.61 -15.51 -7.66
N ASP A 91 -6.75 -16.49 -8.54
CA ASP A 91 -5.79 -17.59 -8.67
C ASP A 91 -4.44 -17.06 -9.19
N TYR A 92 -3.41 -17.18 -8.37
CA TYR A 92 -2.03 -16.82 -8.67
C TYR A 92 -1.51 -17.42 -10.00
N LYS A 93 -2.03 -18.58 -10.42
CA LYS A 93 -1.71 -19.17 -11.73
C LYS A 93 -2.01 -18.25 -12.91
N SER A 94 -3.06 -17.42 -12.82
CA SER A 94 -3.45 -16.50 -13.90
C SER A 94 -2.39 -15.41 -14.12
N GLN A 95 -1.79 -14.89 -13.05
CA GLN A 95 -0.80 -13.82 -13.13
C GLN A 95 0.62 -14.32 -13.40
N ILE A 96 1.01 -15.52 -12.92
CA ILE A 96 2.22 -16.18 -13.45
C ILE A 96 2.05 -16.38 -14.94
N LYS A 97 0.91 -16.94 -15.40
CA LYS A 97 0.69 -17.18 -16.83
C LYS A 97 0.82 -15.88 -17.62
N THR A 98 0.22 -14.78 -17.15
CA THR A 98 0.38 -13.47 -17.80
C THR A 98 1.82 -12.96 -17.77
N ALA A 99 2.58 -13.18 -16.69
CA ALA A 99 3.99 -12.78 -16.62
C ALA A 99 4.88 -13.63 -17.56
N ASP A 100 4.69 -14.96 -17.58
CA ASP A 100 5.35 -15.89 -18.52
C ASP A 100 4.99 -15.54 -19.98
N GLU A 101 3.73 -15.22 -20.26
CA GLU A 101 3.23 -14.88 -21.59
C GLU A 101 3.77 -13.51 -22.04
N LEU A 102 4.01 -12.59 -21.10
CA LEU A 102 4.64 -11.29 -21.34
C LEU A 102 6.17 -11.36 -21.41
N GLU A 103 6.79 -12.40 -20.84
CA GLU A 103 8.21 -12.74 -21.07
C GLU A 103 8.40 -13.46 -22.41
N LEU A 104 7.49 -14.35 -22.81
CA LEU A 104 7.51 -14.98 -24.13
C LEU A 104 7.27 -13.99 -25.28
N ASP A 105 6.40 -13.00 -25.09
CA ASP A 105 6.15 -11.96 -26.11
C ASP A 105 7.40 -11.10 -26.35
N LYS A 106 8.14 -10.75 -25.28
CA LYS A 106 9.42 -10.03 -25.38
C LYS A 106 10.55 -10.86 -25.99
N VAL A 107 10.54 -12.17 -25.77
CA VAL A 107 11.49 -13.10 -26.41
C VAL A 107 11.18 -13.24 -27.90
N SER A 108 9.90 -13.24 -28.29
CA SER A 108 9.47 -13.30 -29.69
C SER A 108 9.70 -11.97 -30.43
N GLU A 109 9.49 -10.83 -29.79
CA GLU A 109 9.67 -9.49 -30.39
C GLU A 109 11.16 -9.09 -30.49
N GLY A 110 12.04 -9.80 -29.76
CA GLY A 110 13.50 -9.62 -29.78
C GLY A 110 14.26 -10.48 -30.80
N ILE A 111 13.58 -11.33 -31.58
CA ILE A 111 14.18 -12.06 -32.70
C ILE A 111 13.89 -11.23 -33.96
N PRO A 112 14.83 -10.46 -34.52
CA PRO A 112 14.70 -10.01 -35.89
C PRO A 112 14.57 -11.27 -36.75
N ASP A 113 13.52 -11.35 -37.56
CA ASP A 113 13.29 -12.43 -38.51
C ASP A 113 14.58 -12.68 -39.32
N GLU A 114 15.30 -13.74 -38.96
CA GLU A 114 16.52 -14.17 -39.64
C GLU A 114 16.16 -14.94 -40.93
N ASP A 115 15.17 -14.44 -41.67
CA ASP A 115 14.67 -15.02 -42.93
C ASP A 115 14.87 -14.03 -44.09
N GLY A 116 16.09 -13.51 -44.17
CA GLY A 116 16.53 -12.57 -45.19
C GLY A 116 17.92 -12.83 -45.76
N MET A 117 18.52 -14.00 -45.52
CA MET A 117 19.78 -14.36 -46.17
C MET A 117 19.95 -15.87 -46.30
N LEU A 118 19.27 -16.46 -47.30
CA LEU A 118 19.83 -17.21 -48.43
C LEU A 118 18.71 -17.83 -49.27
#